data_AF-A0A7W1JJ39-F1
#
_entry.id   AF-A0A7W1JJ39-F1
#
_cell.length_a   1.000
_cell.length_b   1.000
_cell.length_c   1.000
_cell.angle_alpha   90.00
_cell.angle_beta   90.00
_cell.angle_gamma   90.00
#
_symmetry.space_group_name_H-M   'P 1'
#
loop_
_entity.id
_entity.type
_entity.pdbx_description
1 polymer ?
#
loop_
_entity_poly.entity_id
_entity_poly.type
_entity_poly.pdbx_seq_one_letter_code
_entity_poly.pdbx_strand_id
1 'polypeptide(L)'
;DRVERVASLVDELVAQRAEERVGERVEVLVEQVDGDGVVGRAVHQGPDVDGSTTLVGAAPVQVGELVEATVTGSVGADLVARADGAR
;
A
#
# COMPACT_ATOMS: atom_id res chain seq x y z
N ASP A 1 14.38 14.30 22.79
CA ASP A 1 13.71 15.62 22.86
C ASP A 1 13.63 16.49 21.59
N ARG A 2 14.55 16.47 20.61
CA ARG A 2 14.33 17.14 19.30
C ARG A 2 14.08 16.16 18.16
N VAL A 3 14.81 15.05 18.17
CA VAL A 3 14.69 13.98 17.17
C VAL A 3 13.30 13.33 17.23
N GLU A 4 12.79 13.01 18.42
CA GLU A 4 11.45 12.40 18.57
C GLU A 4 10.32 13.32 18.10
N ARG A 5 10.43 14.63 18.36
CA ARG A 5 9.44 15.62 17.88
C ARG A 5 9.45 15.81 16.37
N VAL A 6 10.61 15.65 15.73
CA VAL A 6 10.71 15.71 14.27
C VAL A 6 10.24 14.40 13.65
N ALA A 7 10.59 13.25 14.24
CA ALA A 7 10.12 11.94 13.80
C ALA A 7 8.59 11.84 13.83
N SER A 8 7.94 12.28 14.92
CA SER A 8 6.48 12.26 15.01
C SER A 8 5.78 13.11 13.94
N LEU A 9 6.32 14.29 13.62
CA LEU A 9 5.78 15.15 12.56
C LEU A 9 6.00 14.56 11.16
N VAL A 10 7.09 13.83 10.95
CA VAL A 10 7.34 13.11 9.70
C VAL A 10 6.36 11.95 9.55
N ASP A 11 6.12 11.18 10.60
CA ASP A 11 5.16 10.07 10.59
C ASP A 11 3.73 10.56 10.32
N GLU A 12 3.32 11.67 10.96
CA GLU A 12 2.03 12.32 10.71
C GLU A 12 1.90 12.79 9.25
N LEU A 13 2.94 13.40 8.68
CA LEU A 13 2.93 13.85 7.28
C LEU A 13 2.84 12.68 6.30
N VAL A 14 3.55 11.58 6.58
CA VAL A 14 3.52 10.37 5.76
C VAL A 14 2.13 9.73 5.82
N ALA A 15 1.53 9.66 7.00
CA ALA A 15 0.16 9.15 7.18
C ALA A 15 -0.87 9.99 6.42
N GLN A 16 -0.78 11.32 6.49
CA GLN A 16 -1.66 12.23 5.74
C GLN A 16 -1.55 12.02 4.24
N ARG A 17 -0.33 11.88 3.70
CA ARG A 17 -0.13 11.59 2.27
C ARG A 17 -0.67 10.24 1.84
N ALA A 18 -0.61 9.23 2.71
CA ALA A 18 -1.20 7.93 2.42
C ALA A 18 -2.74 8.02 2.42
N GLU A 19 -3.33 8.79 3.34
CA GLU A 19 -4.77 9.01 3.40
C GLU A 19 -5.30 9.82 2.21
N GLU A 20 -4.53 10.79 1.70
CA GLU A 20 -4.87 11.54 0.47
C GLU A 20 -5.08 10.64 -0.76
N ARG A 21 -4.50 9.42 -0.76
CA ARG A 21 -4.62 8.46 -1.86
C ARG A 21 -5.91 7.63 -1.80
N VAL A 22 -6.70 7.72 -0.74
CA VAL A 22 -7.95 6.97 -0.63
C VAL A 22 -8.90 7.36 -1.77
N GLY A 23 -9.35 6.37 -2.53
CA GLY A 23 -10.16 6.52 -3.73
C GLY A 23 -9.36 6.55 -5.05
N GLU A 24 -8.03 6.59 -5.01
CA GLU A 24 -7.20 6.48 -6.20
C GLU A 24 -7.14 5.05 -6.72
N ARG A 25 -7.04 4.92 -8.05
CA ARG A 25 -6.73 3.64 -8.71
C ARG A 25 -5.23 3.48 -8.82
N VAL A 26 -4.75 2.29 -8.45
CA VAL A 26 -3.34 1.92 -8.44
C VAL A 26 -3.15 0.57 -9.12
N GLU A 27 -2.01 0.40 -9.76
CA GLU A 27 -1.49 -0.91 -10.17
C GLU A 27 -0.52 -1.39 -9.11
N VAL A 28 -0.79 -2.57 -8.55
CA VAL A 28 0.00 -3.16 -7.46
C VAL A 28 0.73 -4.39 -7.99
N LEU A 29 2.06 -4.36 -7.93
CA LEU A 29 2.90 -5.52 -8.19
C LEU A 29 2.85 -6.42 -6.96
N VAL A 30 2.37 -7.65 -7.13
CA VAL A 30 2.30 -8.66 -6.06
C VAL A 30 3.69 -9.17 -5.72
N GLU A 31 4.06 -9.09 -4.45
CA GLU A 31 5.39 -9.49 -3.97
C GLU A 31 5.33 -10.62 -2.94
N GLN A 32 4.20 -10.74 -2.25
CA GLN A 32 3.95 -11.80 -1.28
C GLN A 32 2.49 -12.26 -1.36
N VAL A 33 2.32 -13.58 -1.35
CA VAL A 33 1.01 -14.25 -1.26
C VAL A 33 1.16 -15.36 -0.22
N ASP A 34 0.47 -15.22 0.91
CA ASP A 34 0.51 -16.18 2.01
C ASP A 34 -0.85 -16.33 2.70
N GLY A 35 -0.87 -16.95 3.89
CA GLY A 35 -2.09 -17.15 4.68
C GLY A 35 -2.66 -15.87 5.31
N ASP A 36 -1.88 -14.79 5.35
CA ASP A 36 -2.25 -13.51 5.95
C ASP A 36 -2.78 -12.53 4.90
N GLY A 37 -2.46 -12.73 3.62
CA GLY A 37 -3.09 -12.05 2.49
C GLY A 37 -2.21 -11.91 1.27
N VAL A 38 -2.54 -10.91 0.45
CA VAL A 38 -1.77 -10.51 -0.73
C VAL A 38 -1.17 -9.14 -0.47
N VAL A 39 0.16 -9.04 -0.54
CA VAL A 39 0.90 -7.81 -0.31
C VAL A 39 1.77 -7.51 -1.53
N GLY A 40 1.84 -6.23 -1.87
CA GLY A 40 2.61 -5.75 -3.00
C GLY A 40 2.99 -4.30 -2.87
N ARG A 41 3.47 -3.73 -3.98
CA ARG A 41 3.86 -2.33 -4.08
C ARG A 41 3.12 -1.66 -5.23
N ALA A 42 2.53 -0.52 -4.96
CA ALA A 42 2.01 0.35 -6.01
C ALA A 42 3.16 1.02 -6.77
N VAL A 43 2.96 1.41 -8.03
CA VAL A 43 3.99 2.05 -8.89
C VAL A 43 4.67 3.27 -8.23
N HIS A 44 3.98 3.96 -7.33
CA HIS A 44 4.50 5.13 -6.63
C HIS A 44 5.30 4.81 -5.35
N GLN A 45 5.40 3.54 -4.96
CA GLN A 45 6.15 3.06 -3.79
C GLN A 45 7.50 2.49 -4.25
N GLY A 46 8.60 3.13 -3.85
CA GLY A 46 9.96 2.61 -4.02
C GLY A 46 10.30 1.47 -3.05
N PRO A 47 11.39 0.72 -3.31
CA PRO A 47 11.79 -0.38 -2.44
C PRO A 47 12.32 0.10 -1.08
N ASP A 48 11.95 -0.64 -0.03
CA ASP A 48 12.43 -0.55 1.37
C ASP A 48 12.13 0.75 2.14
N VAL A 49 11.79 1.84 1.45
CA VAL A 49 11.65 3.19 2.04
C VAL A 49 10.21 3.71 1.99
N ASP A 50 9.43 3.28 1.00
CA ASP A 50 8.01 3.62 0.88
C ASP A 50 7.16 2.47 1.42
N GLY A 51 6.00 2.78 2.02
CA GLY A 51 5.10 1.79 2.61
C GLY A 51 4.66 0.70 1.63
N SER A 52 3.98 -0.33 2.13
CA SER A 52 3.44 -1.44 1.35
C SER A 52 1.98 -1.22 0.94
N THR A 53 1.46 -2.03 0.03
CA THR A 53 0.03 -2.07 -0.30
C THR A 53 -0.52 -3.47 -0.04
N THR A 54 -1.51 -3.56 0.86
CA THR A 54 -2.27 -4.79 1.11
C THR A 54 -3.48 -4.85 0.20
N LEU A 55 -3.61 -5.93 -0.57
CA LEU A 55 -4.74 -6.18 -1.46
C LEU A 55 -5.83 -6.99 -0.76
N VAL A 56 -7.04 -6.45 -0.75
CA VAL A 56 -8.24 -7.10 -0.20
C VAL A 56 -9.16 -7.55 -1.34
N GLY A 57 -9.66 -8.78 -1.26
CA GLY A 57 -10.60 -9.33 -2.24
C GLY A 57 -9.97 -9.65 -3.60
N ALA A 58 -8.65 -9.79 -3.67
CA ALA A 58 -7.97 -10.27 -4.86
C ALA A 58 -8.41 -11.70 -5.20
N ALA A 59 -8.55 -12.00 -6.49
CA ALA A 59 -8.63 -13.37 -6.98
C ALA A 59 -7.31 -14.11 -6.64
N PRO A 60 -7.22 -15.44 -6.85
CA PRO A 60 -5.94 -16.13 -6.74
C PRO A 60 -4.93 -15.49 -7.71
N VAL A 61 -3.92 -14.82 -7.17
CA VAL A 61 -2.84 -14.14 -7.89
C VAL A 61 -1.50 -14.74 -7.51
N GLN A 62 -0.49 -14.50 -8.34
CA GLN A 62 0.88 -14.97 -8.08
C GLN A 62 1.85 -13.80 -7.86
N VAL A 63 2.93 -14.08 -7.14
CA VAL A 63 4.06 -13.12 -7.04
C VAL A 63 4.58 -12.79 -8.44
N GLY A 64 4.75 -11.50 -8.70
CA GLY A 64 5.13 -10.94 -9.99
C GLY A 64 3.96 -10.47 -10.86
N GLU A 65 2.72 -10.70 -10.44
CA GLU A 65 1.52 -10.24 -11.15
C GLU A 65 1.19 -8.78 -10.83
N LEU A 66 0.60 -8.07 -11.79
CA LEU A 66 0.09 -6.71 -11.60
C LEU A 66 -1.43 -6.76 -11.41
N VAL A 67 -1.91 -6.18 -10.32
CA VAL A 67 -3.33 -6.14 -9.96
C VAL A 67 -3.82 -4.70 -9.94
N GLU A 68 -4.87 -4.41 -10.71
CA GLU A 68 -5.60 -3.15 -10.59
C GLU A 68 -6.41 -3.14 -9.30
N ALA A 69 -6.24 -2.09 -8.50
CA ALA A 69 -6.92 -1.94 -7.23
C ALA A 69 -7.29 -0.48 -6.98
N THR A 70 -8.32 -0.28 -6.16
CA THR A 70 -8.70 1.04 -5.66
C THR A 70 -8.32 1.13 -4.19
N VAL A 71 -7.56 2.17 -3.82
CA VAL A 71 -7.17 2.41 -2.42
C VAL A 71 -8.42 2.71 -1.59
N THR A 72 -8.62 1.96 -0.51
CA THR A 72 -9.76 2.09 0.40
C THR A 72 -9.38 2.62 1.78
N GLY A 73 -8.09 2.62 2.11
CA GLY A 73 -7.60 3.14 3.38
C GLY A 73 -6.07 3.13 3.45
N SER A 74 -5.54 3.58 4.59
CA SER A 74 -4.12 3.54 4.92
C SER A 74 -3.91 3.26 6.41
N VAL A 75 -2.74 2.74 6.77
CA VAL A 75 -2.27 2.55 8.14
C VAL A 75 -0.85 3.10 8.22
N GLY A 76 -0.70 4.33 8.71
CA GLY A 76 0.58 5.04 8.59
C GLY A 76 0.95 5.24 7.12
N ALA A 77 2.11 4.73 6.70
CA ALA A 77 2.56 4.79 5.30
C ALA A 77 1.97 3.69 4.40
N ASP A 78 1.41 2.64 5.00
CA ASP A 78 0.90 1.47 4.28
C ASP A 78 -0.49 1.76 3.71
N LEU A 79 -0.76 1.25 2.52
CA LEU A 79 -2.06 1.36 1.85
C LEU A 79 -2.84 0.05 1.99
N VAL A 80 -4.15 0.20 2.07
CA VAL A 80 -5.11 -0.90 1.90
C VAL A 80 -5.88 -0.61 0.61
N ALA A 81 -5.86 -1.54 -0.32
CA ALA A 81 -6.52 -1.40 -1.61
C ALA A 81 -7.41 -2.61 -1.90
N ARG A 82 -8.59 -2.36 -2.46
CA ARG A 82 -9.51 -3.41 -2.90
C ARG A 82 -9.21 -3.73 -4.36
N ALA A 83 -8.93 -5.00 -4.65
CA ALA A 83 -8.71 -5.45 -6.02
C ALA A 83 -9.99 -5.27 -6.86
N ASP A 84 -9.84 -4.69 -8.05
CA ASP A 84 -10.94 -4.47 -9.01
C ASP A 84 -11.10 -5.65 -9.99
N GLY A 85 -10.13 -6.57 -10.00
CA GLY A 85 -10.08 -7.79 -10.80
C GLY A 85 -8.66 -8.00 -11.32
N ALA A 86 -8.16 -9.24 -11.25
CA ALA A 86 -6.90 -9.60 -11.91
C ALA A 86 -7.12 -9.66 -13.43
N ARG A 87 -6.16 -9.15 -14.21
CA ARG A 87 -6.23 -9.16 -15.67
C ARG A 87 -5.62 -10.43 -16.25
#